data_AF-M1XSX0-F1
#
_entry.id   AF-M1XSX0-F1
#
_cell.length_a   1.000
_cell.length_b   1.000
_cell.length_c   1.000
_cell.angle_alpha   90.00
_cell.angle_beta   90.00
_cell.angle_gamma   90.00
#
_symmetry.space_group_name_H-M   'P 1'
#
loop_
_entity.id
_entity.type
_entity.pdbx_description
1 polymer ?
#
loop_
_entity_poly.entity_id
_entity_poly.type
_entity_poly.pdbx_seq_one_letter_code
_entity_poly.pdbx_strand_id
1 'polypeptide(L)'
;MMLPTHALVGMALSIPVAVTVPELAPAAILGGFVGGILPDLDLYVGHRRTLHFPTLYPLAAVPVSLLTFVRPGPATLAAAFVVIGAAAHCRMDIYGGGLELRPWEGTSERAVYDHVAGEWRRPRRVVRYDGSKGDLAISTAVALPLIALVEWPLLALVAVALAVGAAYVLLRRRLASLAPTVFGAVPEPFDRHVPERYSEK
;
A
#
# COMPACT_ATOMS: atom_id res chain seq x y z
N MET A 1 -0.37 6.06 2.25
CA MET A 1 -1.10 5.73 3.49
C MET A 1 -0.25 4.71 4.24
N MET A 2 -0.70 4.07 5.34
CA MET A 2 0.07 2.98 5.95
C MET A 2 -0.10 1.68 5.16
N LEU A 3 0.95 0.85 5.12
CA LEU A 3 0.98 -0.43 4.39
C LEU A 3 -0.25 -1.31 4.67
N PRO A 4 -0.72 -1.50 5.93
CA PRO A 4 -1.92 -2.28 6.20
C PRO A 4 -3.18 -1.73 5.51
N THR A 5 -3.30 -0.40 5.37
CA THR A 5 -4.43 0.18 4.64
C THR A 5 -4.36 -0.15 3.15
N HIS A 6 -3.18 -0.08 2.55
CA HIS A 6 -3.00 -0.46 1.15
C HIS A 6 -3.34 -1.94 0.90
N ALA A 7 -2.87 -2.83 1.78
CA ALA A 7 -3.19 -4.26 1.73
C ALA A 7 -4.69 -4.53 1.85
N LEU A 8 -5.36 -3.93 2.83
CA LEU A 8 -6.79 -4.13 3.08
C LEU A 8 -7.66 -3.54 1.96
N VAL A 9 -7.32 -2.37 1.43
CA VAL A 9 -8.03 -1.81 0.26
C VAL A 9 -7.82 -2.70 -0.97
N GLY A 10 -6.60 -3.19 -1.19
CA GLY A 10 -6.32 -4.15 -2.25
C GLY A 10 -7.20 -5.40 -2.15
N MET A 11 -7.32 -5.98 -0.96
CA MET A 11 -8.24 -7.10 -0.69
C MET A 11 -9.70 -6.71 -0.96
N ALA A 12 -10.16 -5.55 -0.45
CA ALA A 12 -11.56 -5.12 -0.55
C ALA A 12 -12.02 -4.86 -1.99
N LEU A 13 -11.10 -4.47 -2.89
CA LEU A 13 -11.43 -4.32 -4.31
C LEU A 13 -11.94 -5.63 -4.95
N SER A 14 -11.61 -6.79 -4.36
CA SER A 14 -12.07 -8.10 -4.83
C SER A 14 -13.43 -8.55 -4.28
N ILE A 15 -14.07 -7.76 -3.41
CA ILE A 15 -15.41 -8.07 -2.84
C ILE A 15 -16.44 -8.42 -3.92
N PRO A 16 -16.54 -7.72 -5.07
CA PRO A 16 -17.48 -8.11 -6.11
C PRO A 16 -17.27 -9.54 -6.61
N VAL A 17 -16.02 -10.02 -6.70
CA VAL A 17 -15.72 -11.42 -7.05
C VAL A 17 -16.19 -12.36 -5.94
N ALA A 18 -15.95 -12.01 -4.68
CA ALA A 18 -16.39 -12.83 -3.54
C ALA A 18 -17.91 -13.06 -3.52
N VAL A 19 -18.69 -12.08 -3.98
CA VAL A 19 -20.16 -12.18 -4.03
C VAL A 19 -20.66 -12.88 -5.30
N THR A 20 -19.98 -12.69 -6.43
CA THR A 20 -20.47 -13.16 -7.74
C THR A 20 -19.91 -14.52 -8.17
N VAL A 21 -18.65 -14.82 -7.81
CA VAL A 21 -17.93 -16.04 -8.18
C VAL A 21 -17.09 -16.51 -6.96
N PRO A 22 -17.74 -16.95 -5.87
CA PRO A 22 -17.09 -17.21 -4.58
C PRO A 22 -15.91 -18.19 -4.65
N GLU A 23 -15.97 -19.16 -5.58
CA GLU A 23 -14.92 -20.16 -5.80
C GLU A 23 -13.58 -19.55 -6.26
N LEU A 24 -13.60 -18.35 -6.85
CA LEU A 24 -12.39 -17.63 -7.26
C LEU A 24 -12.00 -16.51 -6.28
N ALA A 25 -12.81 -16.25 -5.25
CA ALA A 25 -12.59 -15.18 -4.30
C ALA A 25 -11.22 -15.24 -3.60
N PRO A 26 -10.74 -16.41 -3.11
CA PRO A 26 -9.45 -16.46 -2.42
C PRO A 26 -8.29 -15.97 -3.29
N ALA A 27 -8.30 -16.31 -4.59
CA ALA A 27 -7.27 -15.89 -5.52
C ALA A 27 -7.31 -14.37 -5.78
N ALA A 28 -8.50 -13.80 -5.94
CA ALA A 28 -8.70 -12.37 -6.12
C ALA A 28 -8.31 -11.58 -4.85
N ILE A 29 -8.72 -12.05 -3.67
CA ILE A 29 -8.40 -11.43 -2.37
C ILE A 29 -6.89 -11.45 -2.12
N LEU A 30 -6.23 -12.59 -2.31
CA LEU A 30 -4.78 -12.70 -2.14
C LEU A 30 -4.02 -11.90 -3.20
N GLY A 31 -4.50 -11.87 -4.44
CA GLY A 31 -3.95 -11.01 -5.48
C GLY A 31 -4.03 -9.53 -5.07
N GLY A 32 -5.18 -9.09 -4.58
CA GLY A 32 -5.40 -7.74 -4.09
C GLY A 32 -4.51 -7.38 -2.90
N PHE A 33 -4.37 -8.29 -1.94
CA PHE A 33 -3.44 -8.17 -0.82
C PHE A 33 -1.99 -7.96 -1.29
N VAL A 34 -1.51 -8.83 -2.19
CA VAL A 34 -0.15 -8.74 -2.74
C VAL A 34 0.03 -7.44 -3.53
N GLY A 35 -0.93 -7.08 -4.38
CA GLY A 35 -0.91 -5.83 -5.13
C GLY A 35 -0.90 -4.60 -4.23
N GLY A 36 -1.61 -4.65 -3.10
CA GLY A 36 -1.62 -3.61 -2.08
C GLY A 36 -0.29 -3.49 -1.31
N ILE A 37 0.57 -4.50 -1.32
CA ILE A 37 1.88 -4.48 -0.64
C ILE A 37 3.02 -4.17 -1.61
N LEU A 38 2.93 -4.71 -2.83
CA LEU A 38 4.05 -4.81 -3.77
C LEU A 38 4.75 -3.47 -4.04
N PRO A 39 4.05 -2.32 -4.26
CA PRO A 39 4.72 -1.05 -4.50
C PRO A 39 5.64 -0.63 -3.34
N ASP A 40 5.22 -0.83 -2.09
CA ASP A 40 5.98 -0.43 -0.88
C ASP A 40 7.25 -1.24 -0.65
N LEU A 41 7.48 -2.33 -1.40
CA LEU A 41 8.74 -3.07 -1.33
C LEU A 41 9.94 -2.24 -1.83
N ASP A 42 9.70 -1.06 -2.41
CA ASP A 42 10.74 -0.09 -2.79
C ASP A 42 11.23 0.83 -1.67
N LEU A 43 10.74 0.66 -0.44
CA LEU A 43 11.02 1.53 0.70
C LEU A 43 12.52 1.82 0.93
N TYR A 44 13.40 0.86 0.63
CA TYR A 44 14.84 0.96 0.89
C TYR A 44 15.70 1.35 -0.31
N VAL A 45 15.14 1.40 -1.53
CA VAL A 45 15.92 1.60 -2.77
C VAL A 45 15.52 2.86 -3.52
N GLY A 46 14.29 3.33 -3.33
CA GLY A 46 13.78 4.52 -4.01
C GLY A 46 12.28 4.62 -3.79
N HIS A 47 11.91 4.82 -2.52
CA HIS A 47 10.52 4.74 -2.09
C HIS A 47 9.61 5.64 -2.92
N ARG A 48 8.47 5.09 -3.37
CA ARG A 48 7.49 5.77 -4.22
C ARG A 48 8.01 6.23 -5.58
N ARG A 49 9.09 5.59 -6.04
CA ARG A 49 9.71 5.85 -7.34
C ARG A 49 10.06 4.60 -8.12
N THR A 50 10.40 3.46 -7.52
CA THR A 50 10.93 2.34 -8.34
C THR A 50 9.90 1.25 -8.62
N LEU A 51 9.01 0.97 -7.65
CA LEU A 51 7.91 0.01 -7.82
C LEU A 51 6.55 0.70 -7.90
N HIS A 52 6.52 2.03 -7.79
CA HIS A 52 5.30 2.80 -7.89
C HIS A 52 5.11 3.34 -9.29
N PHE A 53 4.10 2.82 -9.98
CA PHE A 53 3.75 3.24 -11.33
C PHE A 53 2.32 3.81 -11.37
N PRO A 54 2.10 5.06 -10.93
CA PRO A 54 0.77 5.65 -10.76
C PRO A 54 -0.03 5.76 -12.07
N THR A 55 0.66 5.77 -13.21
CA THR A 55 0.03 5.82 -14.55
C THR A 55 0.05 4.45 -15.24
N LEU A 56 1.16 3.70 -15.14
CA LEU A 56 1.27 2.43 -15.87
C LEU A 56 0.46 1.30 -15.24
N TYR A 57 0.29 1.25 -13.91
CA TYR A 57 -0.55 0.21 -13.30
C TYR A 57 -2.03 0.33 -13.72
N PRO A 58 -2.69 1.51 -13.70
CA PRO A 58 -4.02 1.66 -14.27
C PRO A 58 -4.12 1.24 -15.74
N LEU A 59 -3.13 1.60 -16.56
CA LEU A 59 -3.10 1.20 -17.98
C LEU A 59 -2.96 -0.32 -18.14
N ALA A 60 -2.09 -0.96 -17.34
CA ALA A 60 -1.89 -2.41 -17.35
C ALA A 60 -3.09 -3.17 -16.76
N ALA A 61 -3.85 -2.56 -15.84
CA ALA A 61 -5.02 -3.19 -15.26
C ALA A 61 -6.08 -3.53 -16.33
N VAL A 62 -6.19 -2.74 -17.40
CA VAL A 62 -7.15 -2.98 -18.48
C VAL A 62 -6.91 -4.32 -19.20
N PRO A 63 -5.78 -4.57 -19.88
CA PRO A 63 -5.56 -5.84 -20.58
C PRO A 63 -5.49 -7.04 -19.63
N VAL A 64 -4.95 -6.89 -18.42
CA VAL A 64 -4.88 -8.00 -17.45
C VAL A 64 -6.28 -8.36 -16.94
N SER A 65 -7.18 -7.38 -16.76
CA SER A 65 -8.59 -7.65 -16.44
C SER A 65 -9.32 -8.26 -17.62
N LEU A 66 -9.07 -7.83 -18.86
CA LEU A 66 -9.68 -8.46 -20.04
C LEU A 66 -9.31 -9.95 -20.17
N LEU A 67 -8.11 -10.34 -19.76
CA LEU A 67 -7.67 -11.73 -19.75
C LEU A 67 -8.54 -12.62 -18.84
N THR A 68 -9.16 -12.07 -17.79
CA THR A 68 -10.06 -12.85 -16.92
C THR A 68 -11.33 -13.30 -17.62
N PHE A 69 -11.77 -12.59 -18.67
CA PHE A 69 -12.92 -12.99 -19.48
C PHE A 69 -12.55 -14.01 -20.55
N VAL A 70 -11.32 -13.95 -21.08
CA VAL A 70 -10.83 -14.89 -22.12
C VAL A 70 -10.41 -16.21 -21.50
N ARG A 71 -9.81 -16.19 -20.30
CA ARG A 71 -9.31 -17.36 -19.58
C ARG A 71 -9.65 -17.23 -18.08
N PRO A 72 -10.92 -17.41 -17.70
CA PRO A 72 -11.33 -17.31 -16.30
C PRO A 72 -10.64 -18.38 -15.46
N GLY A 73 -10.03 -17.98 -14.35
CA GLY A 73 -9.42 -18.90 -13.41
C GLY A 73 -8.65 -18.21 -12.28
N PRO A 74 -8.20 -18.96 -11.27
CA PRO A 74 -7.52 -18.40 -10.10
C PRO A 74 -6.30 -17.55 -10.46
N ALA A 75 -5.45 -18.04 -11.37
CA ALA A 75 -4.22 -17.34 -11.75
C ALA A 75 -4.47 -16.00 -12.47
N THR A 76 -5.44 -15.95 -13.40
CA THR A 76 -5.75 -14.72 -14.15
C THR A 76 -6.42 -13.68 -13.25
N LEU A 77 -7.29 -14.11 -12.32
CA LEU A 77 -7.89 -13.21 -11.33
C LEU A 77 -6.83 -12.71 -10.33
N ALA A 78 -6.00 -13.57 -9.78
CA ALA A 78 -4.93 -13.15 -8.87
C ALA A 78 -4.02 -12.11 -9.55
N ALA A 79 -3.59 -12.36 -10.79
CA ALA A 79 -2.78 -11.41 -11.56
C ALA A 79 -3.50 -10.08 -11.79
N ALA A 80 -4.79 -10.10 -12.15
CA ALA A 80 -5.58 -8.88 -12.32
C ALA A 80 -5.65 -8.07 -11.01
N PHE A 81 -5.93 -8.73 -9.89
CA PHE A 81 -6.04 -8.06 -8.60
C PHE A 81 -4.69 -7.62 -8.03
N VAL A 82 -3.57 -8.26 -8.38
CA VAL A 82 -2.23 -7.71 -8.10
C VAL A 82 -2.06 -6.36 -8.78
N VAL A 83 -2.39 -6.26 -10.07
CA VAL A 83 -2.22 -5.01 -10.83
C VAL A 83 -3.22 -3.94 -10.37
N ILE A 84 -4.48 -4.31 -10.12
CA ILE A 84 -5.51 -3.40 -9.60
C ILE A 84 -5.12 -2.90 -8.20
N GLY A 85 -4.67 -3.80 -7.32
CA GLY A 85 -4.21 -3.45 -5.98
C GLY A 85 -3.02 -2.50 -6.01
N ALA A 86 -2.04 -2.74 -6.89
CA ALA A 86 -0.89 -1.87 -7.07
C ALA A 86 -1.26 -0.50 -7.67
N ALA A 87 -2.23 -0.46 -8.59
CA ALA A 87 -2.79 0.79 -9.11
C ALA A 87 -3.46 1.60 -7.99
N ALA A 88 -4.32 0.95 -7.20
CA ALA A 88 -4.99 1.57 -6.07
C ALA A 88 -4.00 2.06 -5.02
N HIS A 89 -2.96 1.27 -4.73
CA HIS A 89 -1.88 1.65 -3.83
C HIS A 89 -1.25 2.98 -4.25
N CYS A 90 -0.75 3.06 -5.49
CA CYS A 90 -0.10 4.27 -5.99
C CYS A 90 -1.04 5.48 -5.94
N ARG A 91 -2.34 5.26 -6.19
CA ARG A 91 -3.34 6.33 -6.13
C ARG A 91 -3.59 6.79 -4.69
N MET A 92 -3.69 5.87 -3.74
CA MET A 92 -3.85 6.17 -2.32
C MET A 92 -2.69 6.99 -1.77
N ASP A 93 -1.48 6.76 -2.26
CA ASP A 93 -0.32 7.57 -1.87
C ASP A 93 -0.37 9.02 -2.33
N ILE A 94 -0.97 9.28 -3.50
CA ILE A 94 -1.25 10.66 -3.94
C ILE A 94 -2.26 11.34 -2.99
N TYR A 95 -3.20 10.58 -2.43
CA TYR A 95 -4.20 11.10 -1.49
C TYR A 95 -3.70 11.19 -0.03
N GLY A 96 -2.54 10.62 0.27
CA GLY A 96 -1.89 10.66 1.58
C GLY A 96 -0.93 11.85 1.77
N GLY A 97 0.01 11.66 2.70
CA GLY A 97 1.12 12.60 2.98
C GLY A 97 2.31 12.42 2.04
N GLY A 98 3.27 13.35 2.15
CA GLY A 98 4.47 13.37 1.32
C GLY A 98 5.57 12.41 1.81
N LEU A 99 6.65 12.35 1.04
CA LEU A 99 7.87 11.61 1.37
C LEU A 99 8.68 12.39 2.42
N GLU A 100 8.41 12.13 3.68
CA GLU A 100 9.15 12.69 4.82
C GLU A 100 9.06 11.74 6.03
N LEU A 101 10.06 11.79 6.93
CA LEU A 101 10.06 10.93 8.13
C LEU A 101 8.93 11.28 9.10
N ARG A 102 8.62 12.58 9.19
CA ARG A 102 7.63 13.20 10.08
C ARG A 102 6.46 13.78 9.28
N PRO A 103 5.61 12.94 8.68
CA PRO A 103 4.58 13.35 7.71
C PRO A 103 3.45 14.20 8.31
N TRP A 104 3.40 14.35 9.64
CA TRP A 104 2.50 15.28 10.30
C TRP A 104 2.95 16.75 10.17
N GLU A 105 4.19 17.02 9.76
CA GLU A 105 4.71 18.35 9.47
C GLU A 105 4.31 18.80 8.05
N GLY A 106 4.22 17.86 7.11
CA GLY A 106 3.61 18.07 5.79
C GLY A 106 4.39 19.01 4.88
N THR A 107 5.72 18.99 4.93
CA THR A 107 6.61 19.91 4.20
C THR A 107 7.00 19.40 2.81
N SER A 108 6.92 18.10 2.57
CA SER A 108 7.26 17.45 1.31
C SER A 108 6.13 17.56 0.29
N GLU A 109 6.46 18.07 -0.90
CA GLU A 109 5.55 18.14 -2.06
C GLU A 109 5.69 16.93 -3.00
N ARG A 110 6.33 15.85 -2.53
CA ARG A 110 6.56 14.61 -3.30
C ARG A 110 5.69 13.48 -2.75
N ALA A 111 4.70 13.04 -3.51
CA ALA A 111 3.90 11.86 -3.17
C ALA A 111 4.40 10.61 -3.88
N VAL A 112 4.18 10.51 -5.20
CA VAL A 112 4.59 9.37 -6.04
C VAL A 112 5.18 9.89 -7.33
N TYR A 113 6.30 9.31 -7.77
CA TYR A 113 6.95 9.69 -9.02
C TYR A 113 6.18 9.08 -10.21
N ASP A 114 5.83 9.92 -11.18
CA ASP A 114 5.17 9.49 -12.41
C ASP A 114 6.16 9.45 -13.56
N HIS A 115 6.58 8.25 -13.94
CA HIS A 115 7.54 8.01 -15.01
C HIS A 115 7.06 8.45 -16.39
N VAL A 116 5.74 8.51 -16.61
CA VAL A 116 5.19 8.95 -17.90
C VAL A 116 5.30 10.47 -18.02
N ALA A 117 5.02 11.19 -16.92
CA ALA A 117 5.11 12.65 -16.88
C ALA A 117 6.53 13.16 -16.53
N GLY A 118 7.42 12.29 -16.03
CA GLY A 118 8.78 12.64 -15.61
C GLY A 118 8.84 13.45 -14.32
N GLU A 119 7.76 13.53 -13.54
CA GLU A 119 7.62 14.43 -12.38
C GLU A 119 7.07 13.74 -11.13
N TRP A 120 7.30 14.36 -9.98
CA TRP A 120 6.63 13.98 -8.74
C TRP A 120 5.20 14.52 -8.72
N ARG A 121 4.23 13.64 -8.44
CA ARG A 121 2.87 14.07 -8.12
C ARG A 121 2.84 14.66 -6.71
N ARG A 122 2.07 15.74 -6.52
CA ARG A 122 1.92 16.40 -5.20
C ARG A 122 0.99 15.63 -4.27
N PRO A 123 1.29 15.54 -2.96
CA PRO A 123 0.40 14.93 -1.99
C PRO A 123 -0.83 15.80 -1.75
N ARG A 124 -2.02 15.19 -1.87
CA ARG A 124 -3.31 15.87 -1.69
C ARG A 124 -3.74 15.93 -0.23
N ARG A 125 -3.14 15.11 0.64
CA ARG A 125 -3.35 15.13 2.11
C ARG A 125 -4.83 15.03 2.51
N VAL A 126 -5.64 14.29 1.74
CA VAL A 126 -7.01 13.93 2.11
C VAL A 126 -6.97 13.08 3.38
N VAL A 127 -6.03 12.13 3.40
CA VAL A 127 -5.57 11.50 4.64
C VAL A 127 -4.34 12.26 5.11
N ARG A 128 -4.41 12.84 6.32
CA ARG A 128 -3.41 13.79 6.81
C ARG A 128 -1.97 13.25 6.72
N TYR A 129 -1.76 11.99 7.12
CA TYR A 129 -0.49 11.28 7.00
C TYR A 129 -0.67 9.77 7.23
N ASP A 130 0.35 8.97 6.85
CA ASP A 130 0.40 7.53 7.10
C ASP A 130 0.48 7.21 8.59
N GLY A 131 -0.37 6.30 9.07
CA GLY A 131 -0.43 5.97 10.50
C GLY A 131 -1.08 7.07 11.35
N SER A 132 -1.87 7.95 10.74
CA SER A 132 -2.78 8.84 11.47
C SER A 132 -4.04 8.12 11.93
N LYS A 133 -4.81 8.72 12.87
CA LYS A 133 -6.12 8.19 13.27
C LYS A 133 -7.10 8.06 12.10
N GLY A 134 -7.05 9.00 11.14
CA GLY A 134 -7.89 8.95 9.94
C GLY A 134 -7.52 7.79 9.01
N ASP A 135 -6.22 7.48 8.90
CA ASP A 135 -5.75 6.31 8.16
C ASP A 135 -6.24 4.99 8.80
N LEU A 136 -6.13 4.88 10.14
CA LEU A 136 -6.67 3.74 10.88
C LEU A 136 -8.19 3.60 10.72
N ALA A 137 -8.92 4.71 10.72
CA ALA A 137 -10.37 4.70 10.52
C ALA A 137 -10.74 4.15 9.13
N ILE A 138 -10.01 4.55 8.07
CA ILE A 138 -10.21 4.01 6.72
C ILE A 138 -9.89 2.51 6.69
N SER A 139 -8.74 2.11 7.24
CA SER A 139 -8.34 0.71 7.33
C SER A 139 -9.40 -0.15 8.04
N THR A 140 -9.93 0.34 9.17
CA THR A 140 -10.99 -0.32 9.92
C THR A 140 -12.28 -0.42 9.13
N ALA A 141 -12.73 0.69 8.52
CA ALA A 141 -13.96 0.73 7.73
C ALA A 141 -13.92 -0.22 6.53
N VAL A 142 -12.77 -0.33 5.87
CA VAL A 142 -12.55 -1.25 4.74
C VAL A 142 -12.45 -2.71 5.20
N ALA A 143 -11.91 -2.95 6.39
CA ALA A 143 -11.81 -4.30 6.94
C ALA A 143 -13.15 -4.88 7.40
N LEU A 144 -14.12 -4.07 7.83
CA LEU A 144 -15.44 -4.54 8.26
C LEU A 144 -16.17 -5.42 7.21
N PRO A 145 -16.35 -4.99 5.94
CA PRO A 145 -16.97 -5.85 4.94
C PRO A 145 -16.13 -7.09 4.64
N LEU A 146 -14.80 -7.01 4.71
CA LEU A 146 -13.94 -8.19 4.55
C LEU A 146 -14.19 -9.20 5.68
N ILE A 147 -14.21 -8.77 6.94
CA ILE A 147 -14.50 -9.62 8.10
C ILE A 147 -15.85 -10.33 7.96
N ALA A 148 -16.85 -9.65 7.39
CA ALA A 148 -18.18 -10.23 7.18
C ALA A 148 -18.23 -11.24 6.02
N LEU A 149 -17.31 -11.16 5.06
CA LEU A 149 -17.34 -11.96 3.82
C LEU A 149 -16.35 -13.12 3.79
N VAL A 150 -15.23 -13.03 4.51
CA VAL A 150 -14.14 -14.01 4.42
C VAL A 150 -14.12 -14.94 5.62
N GLU A 151 -13.77 -16.19 5.36
CA GLU A 151 -13.57 -17.21 6.39
C GLU A 151 -12.09 -17.38 6.73
N TRP A 152 -11.79 -18.28 7.67
CA TRP A 152 -10.42 -18.71 7.92
C TRP A 152 -9.81 -19.35 6.65
N PRO A 153 -8.55 -19.07 6.26
CA PRO A 153 -7.54 -18.24 6.94
C PRO A 153 -7.52 -16.76 6.56
N LEU A 154 -8.33 -16.32 5.61
CA LEU A 154 -8.34 -14.92 5.16
C LEU A 154 -8.81 -13.97 6.26
N LEU A 155 -9.70 -14.40 7.15
CA LEU A 155 -10.12 -13.62 8.32
C LEU A 155 -8.93 -13.29 9.23
N ALA A 156 -8.03 -14.26 9.45
CA ALA A 156 -6.82 -14.06 10.24
C ALA A 156 -5.90 -13.04 9.58
N LEU A 157 -5.77 -13.09 8.26
CA LEU A 157 -4.97 -12.11 7.50
C LEU A 157 -5.50 -10.68 7.68
N VAL A 158 -6.82 -10.49 7.61
CA VAL A 158 -7.48 -9.18 7.83
C VAL A 158 -7.24 -8.71 9.27
N ALA A 159 -7.43 -9.59 10.26
CA ALA A 159 -7.24 -9.26 11.66
C ALA A 159 -5.78 -8.88 11.98
N VAL A 160 -4.81 -9.61 11.41
CA VAL A 160 -3.38 -9.31 11.54
C VAL A 160 -3.05 -7.97 10.90
N ALA A 161 -3.54 -7.68 9.69
CA ALA A 161 -3.33 -6.38 9.05
C ALA A 161 -3.87 -5.23 9.91
N LEU A 162 -5.07 -5.36 10.47
CA LEU A 162 -5.62 -4.37 11.40
C LEU A 162 -4.79 -4.21 12.67
N ALA A 163 -4.36 -5.31 13.28
CA ALA A 163 -3.54 -5.30 14.49
C ALA A 163 -2.19 -4.59 14.23
N VAL A 164 -1.54 -4.90 13.11
CA VAL A 164 -0.32 -4.23 12.66
C VAL A 164 -0.56 -2.74 12.41
N GLY A 165 -1.67 -2.37 11.74
CA GLY A 165 -2.04 -0.99 11.51
C GLY A 165 -2.28 -0.20 12.79
N ALA A 166 -3.01 -0.78 13.75
CA ALA A 166 -3.25 -0.18 15.06
C ALA A 166 -1.94 0.01 15.85
N ALA A 167 -1.08 -1.02 15.89
CA ALA A 167 0.23 -0.94 16.52
C ALA A 167 1.10 0.15 15.86
N TYR A 168 1.11 0.21 14.52
CA TYR A 168 1.85 1.22 13.78
C TYR A 168 1.37 2.63 14.13
N VAL A 169 0.06 2.87 14.16
CA VAL A 169 -0.51 4.18 14.53
C VAL A 169 -0.11 4.60 15.95
N LEU A 170 -0.15 3.68 16.91
CA LEU A 170 0.25 3.94 18.29
C LEU A 170 1.74 4.28 18.42
N LEU A 171 2.58 3.61 17.63
CA LEU A 171 4.03 3.72 17.70
C LEU A 171 4.62 4.74 16.71
N ARG A 172 3.83 5.24 15.73
CA ARG A 172 4.29 6.00 14.56
C ARG A 172 5.28 7.12 14.87
N ARG A 173 4.94 7.94 15.88
CA ARG A 173 5.78 9.07 16.30
C ARG A 173 7.06 8.63 17.00
N ARG A 174 6.98 7.59 17.85
CA ARG A 174 8.15 7.00 18.53
C ARG A 174 9.11 6.35 17.53
N LEU A 175 8.58 5.63 16.55
CA LEU A 175 9.39 5.03 15.48
C LEU A 175 10.16 6.10 14.70
N ALA A 176 9.49 7.19 14.33
CA ALA A 176 10.15 8.31 13.65
C ALA A 176 11.18 9.04 14.52
N SER A 177 10.98 9.17 15.83
CA SER A 177 11.99 9.77 16.71
C SER A 177 13.21 8.87 16.90
N LEU A 178 13.02 7.55 16.86
CA LEU A 178 14.11 6.58 17.03
C LEU A 178 14.88 6.33 15.74
N ALA A 179 14.24 6.49 14.58
CA ALA A 179 14.83 6.14 13.29
C ALA A 179 16.20 6.81 13.04
N PRO A 180 16.42 8.12 13.26
CA PRO A 180 17.73 8.73 13.04
C PRO A 180 18.82 8.16 13.96
N THR A 181 18.47 7.81 15.21
CA THR A 181 19.42 7.19 16.15
C THR A 181 19.79 5.77 15.73
N VAL A 182 18.79 4.97 15.33
CA VAL A 182 19.00 3.58 14.92
C VAL A 182 19.78 3.52 13.60
N PHE A 183 19.37 4.30 12.61
CA PHE A 183 20.01 4.31 11.30
C PHE A 183 21.35 5.05 11.29
N GLY A 184 21.55 6.03 12.18
CA GLY A 184 22.84 6.67 12.38
C GLY A 184 23.91 5.77 13.01
N ALA A 185 23.53 4.58 13.52
CA ALA A 185 24.46 3.58 14.06
C ALA A 185 24.81 2.48 13.04
N VAL A 186 24.33 2.58 11.80
CA VAL A 186 24.60 1.59 10.74
C VAL A 186 26.08 1.65 10.34
N PRO A 187 26.80 0.51 10.26
CA PRO A 187 28.20 0.50 9.84
C PRO A 187 28.40 1.01 8.40
N GLU A 188 29.54 1.65 8.14
CA GLU A 188 29.89 2.25 6.83
C GLU A 188 29.60 1.37 5.59
N PRO A 189 29.87 0.03 5.60
CA PRO A 189 29.57 -0.81 4.43
C PRO A 189 28.07 -0.85 4.04
N PHE A 190 27.18 -0.53 4.99
CA PHE A 190 25.73 -0.60 4.81
C PHE A 190 25.07 0.77 4.66
N ASP A 191 25.79 1.87 4.89
CA ASP A 191 25.26 3.24 4.87
C ASP A 191 24.56 3.58 3.54
N ARG A 192 25.11 3.09 2.41
CA ARG A 192 24.50 3.26 1.08
C ARG A 192 23.09 2.67 0.91
N HIS A 193 22.63 1.82 1.84
CA HIS A 193 21.29 1.23 1.83
C HIS A 193 20.36 1.90 2.86
N VAL A 194 20.83 2.90 3.60
CA VAL A 194 20.02 3.70 4.52
C VAL A 194 19.30 4.79 3.71
N PRO A 195 17.96 4.83 3.69
CA PRO A 195 17.23 5.89 3.01
C PRO A 195 17.58 7.28 3.54
N GLU A 196 17.78 8.25 2.64
CA GLU A 196 18.14 9.65 2.98
C GLU A 196 17.24 10.28 4.05
N ARG A 197 15.95 9.93 4.04
CA ARG A 197 14.94 10.39 5.03
C ARG A 197 15.28 10.07 6.48
N TYR A 198 16.20 9.15 6.75
CA TYR A 198 16.61 8.81 8.12
C TYR A 198 17.86 9.56 8.58
N SER A 199 18.52 10.28 7.67
CA SER A 199 19.71 11.07 7.94
C SER A 199 19.40 12.54 8.27
N GLU A 200 18.16 12.99 8.06
CA GLU A 200 17.67 14.32 8.43
C GLU A 200 17.51 14.44 9.96
N LYS A 201 18.16 15.45 10.57
CA LYS A 201 18.10 15.75 12.01
C LYS A 201 16.84 16.55 12.37
#